data_AF-A0A922Z2D6-F1
#
_entry.id   AF-A0A922Z2D6-F1
#
_cell.length_a   1.000
_cell.length_b   1.000
_cell.length_c   1.000
_cell.angle_alpha   90.00
_cell.angle_beta   90.00
_cell.angle_gamma   90.00
#
_symmetry.space_group_name_H-M   'P 1'
#
loop_
_entity.id
_entity.type
_entity.pdbx_description
1 polymer ?
#
loop_
_entity_poly.entity_id
_entity_poly.type
_entity_poly.pdbx_seq_one_letter_code
_entity_poly.pdbx_strand_id
1 'polypeptide(L)'
;MNRSVDMAAGLDLGLAWHNRFASLGEAFYTLLSPTPLPEPHWVSKNPVVADLLGLDRAWLDSPDAVDAFTGNAPVAGTQPLASVYSGHQFGHWAGQLGDGRAILLGEVDTASGPQEVQLKGSGLTPYSRMGDGRAVLRSSIREFLCSEAVHALGIPTSRALCVTGSPAPVYRETVETAAVVTRVAPSFIRFGHFEHFSHSGQHEQLRQLADFVIDRFYPTCRETPGNPYAALLEAVSARTASMVAQWQAVGFCHGVMNTDNMSILGLTIDYGPFQFLDAFNPAHICNHSDTGGRYAYLRQPNIAYWNLFA
;
A
#
# COMPACT_ATOMS: atom_id res chain seq x y z
N MET A 1 -24.92 -9.77 0.49
CA MET A 1 -25.42 -10.10 1.85
C MET A 1 -24.40 -9.57 2.83
N ASN A 2 -24.66 -8.37 3.38
CA ASN A 2 -23.83 -7.79 4.44
C ASN A 2 -24.07 -8.63 5.70
N ARG A 3 -23.12 -9.49 6.06
CA ARG A 3 -23.12 -10.13 7.38
C ARG A 3 -22.69 -9.06 8.37
N SER A 4 -23.55 -8.78 9.34
CA SER A 4 -23.19 -8.04 10.55
C SER A 4 -21.96 -8.70 11.17
N VAL A 5 -20.87 -7.95 11.26
CA VAL A 5 -19.66 -8.38 11.97
C VAL A 5 -20.04 -8.45 13.45
N ASP A 6 -20.02 -9.65 14.01
CA ASP A 6 -20.25 -9.89 15.44
C ASP A 6 -19.10 -9.23 16.20
N MET A 7 -19.41 -8.19 16.98
CA MET A 7 -18.43 -7.39 17.73
C MET A 7 -17.96 -8.18 18.95
N ALA A 8 -17.15 -9.21 18.75
CA ALA A 8 -16.27 -9.69 19.81
C ALA A 8 -15.46 -8.49 20.33
N ALA A 9 -15.27 -8.37 21.65
CA ALA A 9 -14.42 -7.33 22.21
C ALA A 9 -13.02 -7.45 21.62
N GLY A 10 -12.67 -6.55 20.71
CA GLY A 10 -11.39 -6.56 20.03
C GLY A 10 -10.24 -6.23 20.97
N LEU A 11 -9.03 -6.58 20.55
CA LEU A 11 -7.81 -6.20 21.24
C LEU A 11 -7.67 -4.66 21.22
N ASP A 12 -7.47 -4.07 22.40
CA ASP A 12 -7.21 -2.65 22.53
C ASP A 12 -5.71 -2.39 22.43
N LEU A 13 -5.32 -1.64 21.39
CA LEU A 13 -3.94 -1.25 21.10
C LEU A 13 -3.57 0.08 21.77
N GLY A 14 -4.50 0.73 22.47
CA GLY A 14 -4.32 2.09 22.98
C GLY A 14 -4.31 3.15 21.88
N LEU A 15 -4.75 2.81 20.66
CA LEU A 15 -4.78 3.70 19.50
C LEU A 15 -6.21 4.19 19.23
N ALA A 16 -6.33 5.49 18.93
CA ALA A 16 -7.58 6.07 18.44
C ALA A 16 -7.71 5.84 16.93
N TRP A 17 -8.55 4.89 16.56
CA TRP A 17 -8.78 4.52 15.16
C TRP A 17 -9.83 5.40 14.49
N HIS A 18 -9.53 5.78 13.26
CA HIS A 18 -10.41 6.43 12.31
C HIS A 18 -10.47 5.61 11.02
N ASN A 19 -11.45 5.85 10.17
CA ASN A 19 -11.44 5.33 8.81
C ASN A 19 -11.95 6.39 7.83
N ARG A 20 -11.11 7.40 7.59
CA ARG A 20 -11.47 8.51 6.70
C ARG A 20 -11.62 8.05 5.25
N PHE A 21 -10.90 7.02 4.81
CA PHE A 21 -11.13 6.44 3.47
C PHE A 21 -12.56 5.89 3.34
N ALA A 22 -13.12 5.30 4.41
CA ALA A 22 -14.49 4.80 4.40
C ALA A 22 -15.55 5.90 4.17
N SER A 23 -15.24 7.18 4.42
CA SER A 23 -16.15 8.30 4.16
C SER A 23 -16.35 8.60 2.68
N LEU A 24 -15.54 8.02 1.79
CA LEU A 24 -15.78 8.06 0.34
C LEU A 24 -17.04 7.26 -0.06
N GLY A 25 -17.50 6.33 0.79
CA GLY A 25 -18.69 5.53 0.54
C GLY A 25 -18.41 4.17 -0.10
N GLU A 26 -19.43 3.32 -0.15
CA GLU A 26 -19.30 1.89 -0.47
C GLU A 26 -18.84 1.60 -1.91
N ALA A 27 -18.88 2.58 -2.81
CA ALA A 27 -18.35 2.43 -4.17
C ALA A 27 -16.82 2.25 -4.19
N PHE A 28 -16.11 2.61 -3.12
CA PHE A 28 -14.64 2.65 -3.06
C PHE A 28 -14.02 1.44 -2.38
N TYR A 29 -14.79 0.62 -1.67
CA TYR A 29 -14.27 -0.48 -0.87
C TYR A 29 -15.30 -1.55 -0.57
N THR A 30 -14.82 -2.67 -0.05
CA THR A 30 -15.66 -3.67 0.64
C THR A 30 -15.20 -3.80 2.09
N LEU A 31 -16.13 -3.82 3.04
CA LEU A 31 -15.83 -4.14 4.45
C LEU A 31 -15.61 -5.65 4.60
N LEU A 32 -14.49 -6.04 5.21
CA LEU A 32 -14.17 -7.44 5.47
C LEU A 32 -13.09 -7.57 6.54
N SER A 33 -13.22 -8.58 7.39
CA SER A 33 -12.19 -8.93 8.36
C SER A 33 -11.06 -9.73 7.71
N PRO A 34 -9.82 -9.64 8.24
CA PRO A 34 -8.75 -10.56 7.92
C PRO A 34 -9.13 -12.04 8.09
N THR A 35 -8.49 -12.90 7.32
CA THR A 35 -8.58 -14.35 7.44
C THR A 35 -7.38 -14.86 8.25
N PRO A 36 -7.60 -15.47 9.43
CA PRO A 36 -6.53 -15.93 10.32
C PRO A 36 -5.52 -16.88 9.66
N LEU A 37 -4.34 -17.00 10.28
CA LEU A 37 -3.30 -17.97 9.98
C LEU A 37 -3.00 -18.83 11.22
N PRO A 38 -2.72 -20.14 11.04
CA PRO A 38 -2.36 -21.02 12.16
C PRO A 38 -0.97 -20.66 12.71
N GLU A 39 -0.77 -20.84 14.01
CA GLU A 39 0.54 -20.74 14.67
C GLU A 39 1.36 -19.49 14.25
N PRO A 40 0.79 -18.28 14.39
CA PRO A 40 1.50 -17.08 14.00
C PRO A 40 2.68 -16.83 14.94
N HIS A 41 3.78 -16.33 14.38
CA HIS A 41 4.97 -15.96 15.14
C HIS A 41 5.60 -14.67 14.61
N TRP A 42 6.35 -13.99 15.48
CA TRP A 42 7.10 -12.81 15.11
C TRP A 42 8.30 -13.16 14.22
N VAL A 43 8.44 -12.44 13.10
CA VAL A 43 9.64 -12.47 12.26
C VAL A 43 10.48 -11.23 12.52
N SER A 44 9.84 -10.05 12.54
CA SER A 44 10.50 -8.78 12.84
C SER A 44 9.50 -7.73 13.32
N LYS A 45 9.99 -6.76 14.11
CA LYS A 45 9.24 -5.61 14.64
C LYS A 45 10.06 -4.35 14.46
N ASN A 46 9.39 -3.23 14.15
CA ASN A 46 10.02 -1.94 13.96
C ASN A 46 9.61 -0.97 15.08
N PRO A 47 10.47 -0.78 16.10
CA PRO A 47 10.15 0.09 17.23
C PRO A 47 10.06 1.58 16.84
N VAL A 48 10.64 2.00 15.71
CA VAL A 48 10.52 3.38 15.21
C VAL A 48 9.14 3.63 14.61
N VAL A 49 8.58 2.66 13.90
CA VAL A 49 7.23 2.76 13.34
C VAL A 49 6.16 2.54 14.42
N ALA A 50 6.46 1.76 15.46
CA ALA A 50 5.61 1.69 16.65
C ALA A 50 5.48 3.08 17.32
N ASP A 51 6.61 3.77 17.54
CA ASP A 51 6.61 5.13 18.08
C ASP A 51 5.89 6.13 17.17
N LEU A 52 6.07 6.02 15.85
CA LEU A 52 5.36 6.84 14.87
C LEU A 52 3.84 6.74 15.08
N LEU A 53 3.32 5.54 15.31
CA LEU A 53 1.89 5.31 15.54
C LEU A 53 1.44 5.66 16.96
N GLY A 54 2.36 5.92 17.89
CA GLY A 54 2.05 6.06 19.31
C GLY A 54 1.70 4.72 19.99
N LEU A 55 2.12 3.59 19.40
CA LEU A 55 1.88 2.26 19.95
C LEU A 55 2.83 1.99 21.12
N ASP A 56 2.29 1.53 22.25
CA ASP A 56 3.11 1.12 23.39
C ASP A 56 3.98 -0.10 23.00
N ARG A 57 5.30 0.08 23.11
CA ARG A 57 6.28 -0.97 22.83
C ARG A 57 6.12 -2.17 23.75
N ALA A 58 5.75 -1.95 25.02
CA ALA A 58 5.52 -3.05 25.96
C ALA A 58 4.29 -3.87 25.55
N TRP A 59 3.24 -3.20 25.05
CA TRP A 59 2.08 -3.88 24.50
C TRP A 59 2.43 -4.66 23.22
N LEU A 60 3.30 -4.12 22.35
CA LEU A 60 3.76 -4.82 21.13
C LEU A 60 4.52 -6.13 21.43
N ASP A 61 5.07 -6.26 22.65
CA ASP A 61 5.73 -7.49 23.13
C ASP A 61 4.75 -8.48 23.81
N SER A 62 3.47 -8.12 23.93
CA SER A 62 2.46 -9.00 24.51
C SER A 62 2.14 -10.20 23.60
N PRO A 63 1.59 -11.30 24.17
CA PRO A 63 1.12 -12.44 23.38
C PRO A 63 0.05 -12.06 22.35
N ASP A 64 -0.81 -11.08 22.67
CA ASP A 64 -1.94 -10.68 21.81
C ASP A 64 -1.49 -9.93 20.56
N ALA A 65 -0.34 -9.25 20.61
CA ALA A 65 0.14 -8.40 19.53
C ALA A 65 0.41 -9.20 18.23
N VAL A 66 0.90 -10.44 18.32
CA VAL A 66 1.13 -11.26 17.13
C VAL A 66 -0.18 -11.62 16.44
N ASP A 67 -1.24 -11.87 17.21
CA ASP A 67 -2.56 -12.18 16.67
C ASP A 67 -3.23 -10.94 16.07
N ALA A 68 -3.07 -9.76 16.68
CA ALA A 68 -3.56 -8.50 16.13
C ALA A 68 -2.96 -8.22 14.74
N PHE A 69 -1.63 -8.26 14.62
CA PHE A 69 -0.94 -7.89 13.39
C PHE A 69 -0.85 -9.01 12.35
N THR A 70 -1.18 -10.25 12.71
CA THR A 70 -1.46 -11.32 11.73
C THR A 70 -2.88 -11.23 11.18
N GLY A 71 -3.80 -10.56 11.89
CA GLY A 71 -5.23 -10.56 11.58
C GLY A 71 -5.97 -11.78 12.11
N ASN A 72 -5.47 -12.39 13.18
CA ASN A 72 -6.12 -13.51 13.87
C ASN A 72 -7.17 -13.06 14.88
N ALA A 73 -6.96 -11.89 15.49
CA ALA A 73 -7.87 -11.30 16.45
C ALA A 73 -8.36 -9.92 15.96
N PRO A 74 -9.65 -9.58 16.15
CA PRO A 74 -10.15 -8.26 15.81
C PRO A 74 -9.48 -7.20 16.69
N VAL A 75 -9.22 -6.02 16.13
CA VAL A 75 -8.70 -4.87 16.85
C VAL A 75 -9.82 -3.90 17.16
N ALA A 76 -9.98 -3.52 18.42
CA ALA A 76 -11.02 -2.60 18.85
C ALA A 76 -10.90 -1.25 18.13
N GLY A 77 -12.03 -0.69 17.69
CA GLY A 77 -12.10 0.60 16.99
C GLY A 77 -11.77 0.57 15.50
N THR A 78 -11.24 -0.54 14.96
CA THR A 78 -10.98 -0.66 13.52
C THR A 78 -12.25 -0.90 12.72
N GLN A 79 -12.24 -0.51 11.44
CA GLN A 79 -13.28 -0.85 10.47
C GLN A 79 -12.62 -1.43 9.22
N PRO A 80 -12.23 -2.72 9.26
CA PRO A 80 -11.39 -3.31 8.22
C PRO A 80 -12.05 -3.30 6.84
N LEU A 81 -11.29 -2.87 5.82
CA LEU A 81 -11.75 -2.78 4.44
C LEU A 81 -10.66 -3.14 3.42
N ALA A 82 -11.08 -3.47 2.21
CA ALA A 82 -10.22 -3.57 1.04
C ALA A 82 -10.71 -2.55 0.00
N SER A 83 -9.83 -1.74 -0.57
CA SER A 83 -10.23 -0.75 -1.58
C SER A 83 -10.30 -1.34 -2.99
N VAL A 84 -11.18 -0.77 -3.83
CA VAL A 84 -11.20 -1.06 -5.26
C VAL A 84 -10.35 -0.04 -6.01
N TYR A 85 -9.59 -0.53 -6.99
CA TYR A 85 -8.89 0.28 -7.96
C TYR A 85 -8.70 -0.52 -9.24
N SER A 86 -8.27 0.12 -10.31
CA SER A 86 -7.87 -0.52 -11.57
C SER A 86 -6.41 -0.16 -11.87
N GLY A 87 -5.92 -0.46 -13.07
CA GLY A 87 -4.65 0.08 -13.52
C GLY A 87 -4.20 -0.45 -14.87
N HIS A 88 -3.24 0.23 -15.45
CA HIS A 88 -2.46 -0.24 -16.59
C HIS A 88 -1.29 -1.10 -16.10
N GLN A 89 -1.35 -2.40 -16.38
CA GLN A 89 -0.27 -3.33 -16.10
C GLN A 89 0.59 -3.53 -17.35
N PHE A 90 1.88 -3.24 -17.24
CA PHE A 90 2.81 -3.27 -18.38
C PHE A 90 2.37 -2.44 -19.60
N GLY A 91 1.57 -1.38 -19.37
CA GLY A 91 1.06 -0.49 -20.42
C GLY A 91 -0.27 -0.93 -21.03
N HIS A 92 -0.88 -2.02 -20.55
CA HIS A 92 -2.19 -2.50 -20.99
C HIS A 92 -3.21 -2.33 -19.88
N TRP A 93 -4.42 -1.88 -20.23
CA TRP A 93 -5.53 -1.80 -19.29
C TRP A 93 -5.85 -3.19 -18.73
N ALA A 94 -5.72 -3.35 -17.41
CA ALA A 94 -5.92 -4.64 -16.75
C ALA A 94 -7.33 -4.82 -16.17
N GLY A 95 -8.23 -3.84 -16.38
CA GLY A 95 -9.55 -3.83 -15.77
C GLY A 95 -9.49 -3.64 -14.25
N GLN A 96 -10.50 -4.16 -13.56
CA GLN A 96 -10.60 -4.06 -12.11
C GLN A 96 -9.49 -4.86 -11.42
N LEU A 97 -8.75 -4.17 -10.55
CA LEU A 97 -7.79 -4.73 -9.60
C LEU A 97 -8.40 -4.58 -8.20
N GLY A 98 -7.74 -3.86 -7.29
CA GLY A 98 -8.12 -3.67 -5.90
C GLY A 98 -7.14 -4.33 -4.94
N ASP A 99 -7.36 -4.10 -3.65
CA ASP A 99 -6.61 -4.71 -2.55
C ASP A 99 -6.87 -6.23 -2.51
N GLY A 100 -6.23 -6.98 -3.40
CA GLY A 100 -6.49 -8.42 -3.59
C GLY A 100 -5.87 -9.33 -2.54
N ARG A 101 -5.03 -8.80 -1.66
CA ARG A 101 -4.41 -9.52 -0.54
C ARG A 101 -4.02 -8.57 0.60
N ALA A 102 -4.68 -7.43 0.68
CA ALA A 102 -4.38 -6.41 1.67
C ALA A 102 -5.68 -5.93 2.29
N ILE A 103 -5.65 -5.61 3.56
CA ILE A 103 -6.81 -5.12 4.31
C ILE A 103 -6.35 -3.93 5.13
N LEU A 104 -6.94 -2.77 4.88
CA LEU A 104 -6.79 -1.57 5.70
C LEU A 104 -7.53 -1.79 7.01
N LEU A 105 -6.85 -1.72 8.15
CA LEU A 105 -7.50 -1.77 9.46
C LEU A 105 -8.21 -0.44 9.77
N GLY A 106 -7.53 0.65 9.44
CA GLY A 106 -7.98 2.00 9.67
C GLY A 106 -6.79 2.95 9.61
N GLU A 107 -7.00 4.12 10.18
CA GLU A 107 -6.09 5.24 10.19
C GLU A 107 -5.92 5.73 11.64
N VAL A 108 -4.72 6.15 12.01
CA VAL A 108 -4.39 6.67 13.33
C VAL A 108 -3.81 8.06 13.17
N ASP A 109 -4.25 9.01 14.01
CA ASP A 109 -3.67 10.35 14.03
C ASP A 109 -2.34 10.34 14.78
N THR A 110 -1.30 10.84 14.13
CA THR A 110 0.06 10.88 14.68
C THR A 110 0.64 12.29 14.63
N ALA A 111 1.76 12.52 15.33
CA ALA A 111 2.50 13.78 15.25
C ALA A 111 3.02 14.10 13.83
N SER A 112 3.17 13.08 12.97
CA SER A 112 3.55 13.23 11.56
C SER A 112 2.35 13.33 10.61
N GLY A 113 1.15 13.49 11.16
CA GLY A 113 -0.12 13.45 10.43
C GLY A 113 -0.76 12.05 10.42
N PRO A 114 -1.99 11.93 9.90
CA PRO A 114 -2.71 10.66 9.87
C PRO A 114 -1.92 9.55 9.13
N GLN A 115 -1.97 8.34 9.66
CA GLN A 115 -1.32 7.15 9.08
C GLN A 115 -2.32 6.00 8.94
N GLU A 116 -2.52 5.54 7.71
CA GLU A 116 -3.25 4.31 7.38
C GLU A 116 -2.40 3.09 7.74
N VAL A 117 -3.02 2.07 8.36
CA VAL A 117 -2.38 0.80 8.75
C VAL A 117 -3.02 -0.34 7.96
N GLN A 118 -2.23 -1.04 7.14
CA GLN A 118 -2.70 -2.08 6.24
C GLN A 118 -1.98 -3.42 6.50
N LEU A 119 -2.74 -4.51 6.63
CA LEU A 119 -2.19 -5.87 6.72
C LEU A 119 -2.14 -6.50 5.34
N LYS A 120 -0.94 -6.75 4.80
CA LYS A 120 -0.73 -7.39 3.49
C LYS A 120 -0.35 -8.86 3.65
N GLY A 121 -1.11 -9.75 3.03
CA GLY A 121 -1.09 -11.21 3.20
C GLY A 121 -2.21 -11.75 4.10
N SER A 122 -3.12 -10.88 4.52
CA SER A 122 -4.12 -11.11 5.57
C SER A 122 -5.40 -11.80 5.08
N GLY A 123 -5.45 -12.31 3.85
CA GLY A 123 -6.56 -13.14 3.36
C GLY A 123 -7.13 -12.72 2.02
N LEU A 124 -8.11 -13.51 1.57
CA LEU A 124 -8.86 -13.24 0.35
C LEU A 124 -9.78 -12.03 0.52
N THR A 125 -9.95 -11.30 -0.57
CA THR A 125 -10.87 -10.17 -0.70
C THR A 125 -11.66 -10.35 -2.00
N PRO A 126 -12.75 -9.58 -2.23
CA PRO A 126 -13.44 -9.56 -3.53
C PRO A 126 -12.52 -9.19 -4.71
N TYR A 127 -11.34 -8.62 -4.43
CA TYR A 127 -10.38 -8.14 -5.41
C TYR A 127 -9.21 -9.12 -5.65
N SER A 128 -9.21 -10.29 -5.00
CA SER A 128 -8.11 -11.27 -5.11
C SER A 128 -7.94 -11.87 -6.50
N ARG A 129 -8.96 -11.78 -7.37
CA ARG A 129 -8.98 -12.40 -8.70
C ARG A 129 -8.63 -13.89 -8.57
N MET A 130 -7.56 -14.34 -9.21
CA MET A 130 -7.08 -15.73 -9.17
C MET A 130 -6.03 -15.98 -8.07
N GLY A 131 -5.69 -14.95 -7.27
CA GLY A 131 -4.75 -15.06 -6.17
C GLY A 131 -5.38 -15.68 -4.92
N ASP A 132 -4.54 -16.17 -4.02
CA ASP A 132 -4.94 -16.83 -2.75
C ASP A 132 -5.11 -15.86 -1.57
N GLY A 133 -4.93 -14.56 -1.79
CA GLY A 133 -5.00 -13.55 -0.72
C GLY A 133 -3.82 -13.57 0.26
N ARG A 134 -2.77 -14.37 -0.01
CA ARG A 134 -1.63 -14.54 0.89
C ARG A 134 -0.33 -13.89 0.36
N ALA A 135 0.52 -13.52 1.30
CA ALA A 135 1.91 -13.16 1.04
C ALA A 135 2.82 -14.25 1.59
N VAL A 136 4.00 -14.41 0.98
CA VAL A 136 5.01 -15.38 1.40
C VAL A 136 6.10 -14.70 2.21
N LEU A 137 6.73 -15.45 3.12
CA LEU A 137 7.75 -14.94 4.03
C LEU A 137 8.87 -14.16 3.32
N ARG A 138 9.41 -14.67 2.20
CA ARG A 138 10.46 -13.96 1.44
C ARG A 138 10.02 -12.57 0.98
N SER A 139 8.77 -12.44 0.53
CA SER A 139 8.25 -11.18 -0.03
C SER A 139 7.99 -10.17 1.09
N SER A 140 7.44 -10.63 2.21
CA SER A 140 7.16 -9.80 3.37
C SER A 140 8.44 -9.27 4.02
N ILE A 141 9.48 -10.10 4.14
CA ILE A 141 10.81 -9.67 4.64
C ILE A 141 11.43 -8.63 3.70
N ARG A 142 11.42 -8.88 2.38
CA ARG A 142 11.97 -7.93 1.39
C ARG A 142 11.26 -6.58 1.42
N GLU A 143 9.93 -6.58 1.51
CA GLU A 143 9.12 -5.36 1.63
C GLU A 143 9.39 -4.62 2.93
N PHE A 144 9.46 -5.32 4.07
CA PHE A 144 9.81 -4.72 5.36
C PHE A 144 11.18 -4.03 5.33
N LEU A 145 12.22 -4.74 4.87
CA LEU A 145 13.58 -4.22 4.83
C LEU A 145 13.69 -3.04 3.85
N CYS A 146 13.09 -3.14 2.66
CA CYS A 146 13.24 -2.12 1.64
C CYS A 146 12.46 -0.85 1.94
N SER A 147 11.25 -0.97 2.52
CA SER A 147 10.48 0.18 3.02
C SER A 147 11.35 1.04 3.93
N GLU A 148 12.01 0.41 4.91
CA GLU A 148 12.81 1.14 5.88
C GLU A 148 14.17 1.60 5.33
N ALA A 149 14.79 0.84 4.43
CA ALA A 149 16.02 1.27 3.75
C ALA A 149 15.78 2.50 2.87
N VAL A 150 14.71 2.51 2.08
CA VAL A 150 14.32 3.65 1.24
C VAL A 150 13.97 4.86 2.11
N HIS A 151 13.29 4.66 3.23
CA HIS A 151 13.03 5.73 4.20
C HIS A 151 14.33 6.32 4.78
N ALA A 152 15.26 5.46 5.20
CA ALA A 152 16.55 5.89 5.75
C ALA A 152 17.43 6.64 4.74
N LEU A 153 17.22 6.41 3.43
CA LEU A 153 17.85 7.17 2.35
C LEU A 153 17.19 8.54 2.10
N GLY A 154 16.15 8.89 2.86
CA GLY A 154 15.41 10.15 2.69
C GLY A 154 14.36 10.12 1.59
N ILE A 155 14.11 8.96 0.97
CA ILE A 155 13.19 8.82 -0.14
C ILE A 155 11.76 8.59 0.40
N PRO A 156 10.74 9.35 -0.07
CA PRO A 156 9.36 9.12 0.36
C PRO A 156 8.89 7.69 0.07
N THR A 157 8.30 7.04 1.06
CA THR A 157 7.89 5.64 1.00
C THR A 157 6.83 5.27 2.03
N SER A 158 6.08 4.19 1.78
CA SER A 158 5.39 3.47 2.85
C SER A 158 6.39 2.89 3.85
N ARG A 159 5.98 2.83 5.11
CA ARG A 159 6.74 2.28 6.24
C ARG A 159 6.27 0.88 6.58
N ALA A 160 7.10 0.12 7.29
CA ALA A 160 6.76 -1.24 7.72
C ALA A 160 6.88 -1.39 9.24
N LEU A 161 5.75 -1.67 9.90
CA LEU A 161 5.68 -1.84 11.35
C LEU A 161 6.24 -3.20 11.79
N CYS A 162 5.82 -4.28 11.14
CA CYS A 162 6.22 -5.62 11.54
C CYS A 162 6.00 -6.66 10.43
N VAL A 163 6.59 -7.84 10.63
CA VAL A 163 6.34 -9.05 9.86
C VAL A 163 5.98 -10.19 10.82
N THR A 164 4.86 -10.85 10.56
CA THR A 164 4.49 -12.12 11.19
C THR A 164 4.55 -13.25 10.18
N GLY A 165 4.88 -14.45 10.64
CA GLY A 165 4.97 -15.67 9.84
C GLY A 165 4.00 -16.74 10.35
N SER A 166 3.71 -17.73 9.49
CA SER A 166 2.90 -18.90 9.83
C SER A 166 3.38 -20.11 9.03
N PRO A 167 3.34 -21.34 9.58
CA PRO A 167 3.68 -22.56 8.83
C PRO A 167 2.68 -22.90 7.70
N ALA A 168 1.58 -22.15 7.56
CA ALA A 168 0.60 -22.39 6.49
C ALA A 168 1.27 -22.36 5.10
N PRO A 169 1.08 -23.40 4.27
CA PRO A 169 1.70 -23.47 2.95
C PRO A 169 1.04 -22.49 1.98
N VAL A 170 1.87 -21.80 1.20
CA VAL A 170 1.48 -20.90 0.13
C VAL A 170 2.19 -21.33 -1.14
N TYR A 171 1.43 -21.58 -2.21
CA TYR A 171 1.95 -22.14 -3.45
C TYR A 171 2.35 -21.03 -4.41
N ARG A 172 3.63 -20.96 -4.76
CA ARG A 172 4.18 -20.08 -5.79
C ARG A 172 4.96 -20.94 -6.80
N GLU A 173 6.13 -20.51 -7.24
CA GLU A 173 7.05 -21.36 -8.02
C GLU A 173 7.52 -22.57 -7.19
N THR A 174 7.58 -22.40 -5.88
CA THR A 174 7.81 -23.46 -4.88
C THR A 174 6.79 -23.32 -3.75
N VAL A 175 6.69 -24.34 -2.88
CA VAL A 175 5.90 -24.23 -1.66
C VAL A 175 6.65 -23.37 -0.66
N GLU A 176 6.03 -22.30 -0.21
CA GLU A 176 6.56 -21.36 0.76
C GLU A 176 5.64 -21.25 1.99
N THR A 177 6.06 -20.50 3.00
CA THR A 177 5.25 -20.23 4.20
C THR A 177 4.56 -18.88 4.14
N ALA A 178 3.35 -18.81 4.68
CA ALA A 178 2.57 -17.59 4.77
C ALA A 178 3.23 -16.56 5.69
N ALA A 179 3.04 -15.29 5.36
CA ALA A 179 3.43 -14.17 6.20
C ALA A 179 2.48 -12.99 6.01
N VAL A 180 2.42 -12.12 7.01
CA VAL A 180 1.75 -10.83 6.94
C VAL A 180 2.78 -9.73 7.20
N VAL A 181 2.79 -8.70 6.36
CA VAL A 181 3.53 -7.46 6.60
C VAL A 181 2.54 -6.35 6.92
N THR A 182 2.78 -5.66 8.04
CA THR A 182 1.98 -4.50 8.44
C THR A 182 2.60 -3.24 7.88
N ARG A 183 1.92 -2.66 6.88
CA ARG A 183 2.34 -1.45 6.16
C ARG A 183 1.69 -0.23 6.81
N VAL A 184 2.41 0.88 6.80
CA VAL A 184 1.98 2.16 7.35
C VAL A 184 2.27 3.26 6.34
N ALA A 185 1.30 4.11 6.00
CA ALA A 185 1.51 5.24 5.10
C ALA A 185 0.50 6.36 5.36
N PRO A 186 0.78 7.62 4.97
CA PRO A 186 -0.24 8.67 5.02
C PRO A 186 -1.49 8.35 4.20
N SER A 187 -1.32 7.65 3.07
CA SER A 187 -2.42 7.00 2.35
C SER A 187 -1.92 5.96 1.35
N PHE A 188 -2.75 4.93 1.09
CA PHE A 188 -2.56 3.95 0.03
C PHE A 188 -3.34 4.28 -1.26
N ILE A 189 -3.83 5.51 -1.44
CA ILE A 189 -4.43 5.95 -2.71
C ILE A 189 -3.38 5.95 -3.83
N ARG A 190 -3.81 5.45 -5.00
CA ARG A 190 -2.99 5.17 -6.19
C ARG A 190 -3.55 5.90 -7.40
N PHE A 191 -2.76 6.06 -8.46
CA PHE A 191 -3.30 6.54 -9.75
C PHE A 191 -4.42 5.61 -10.25
N GLY A 192 -4.25 4.30 -10.05
CA GLY A 192 -5.26 3.28 -10.32
C GLY A 192 -6.64 3.49 -9.70
N HIS A 193 -6.75 4.22 -8.58
CA HIS A 193 -8.05 4.55 -8.00
C HIS A 193 -8.80 5.57 -8.86
N PHE A 194 -8.10 6.56 -9.43
CA PHE A 194 -8.69 7.52 -10.35
C PHE A 194 -9.03 6.87 -11.69
N GLU A 195 -8.12 6.05 -12.21
CA GLU A 195 -8.34 5.33 -13.47
C GLU A 195 -9.58 4.43 -13.41
N HIS A 196 -9.84 3.79 -12.26
CA HIS A 196 -11.02 2.93 -12.05
C HIS A 196 -12.33 3.65 -12.38
N PHE A 197 -12.53 4.82 -11.80
CA PHE A 197 -13.76 5.60 -11.99
C PHE A 197 -13.79 6.35 -13.32
N SER A 198 -12.62 6.79 -13.82
CA SER A 198 -12.49 7.41 -15.14
C SER A 198 -12.89 6.44 -16.26
N HIS A 199 -12.33 5.22 -16.28
CA HIS A 199 -12.60 4.23 -17.34
C HIS A 199 -14.02 3.66 -17.30
N SER A 200 -14.70 3.73 -16.15
CA SER A 200 -16.08 3.27 -15.99
C SER A 200 -17.13 4.38 -16.17
N GLY A 201 -16.71 5.61 -16.50
CA GLY A 201 -17.62 6.76 -16.66
C GLY A 201 -18.27 7.25 -15.37
N GLN A 202 -17.73 6.83 -14.22
CA GLN A 202 -18.23 7.14 -12.87
C GLN A 202 -17.67 8.49 -12.40
N HIS A 203 -18.03 9.57 -13.11
CA HIS A 203 -17.44 10.90 -12.89
C HIS A 203 -17.75 11.52 -11.52
N GLU A 204 -18.86 11.13 -10.88
CA GLU A 204 -19.20 11.58 -9.53
C GLU A 204 -18.19 11.04 -8.52
N GLN A 205 -17.93 9.73 -8.54
CA GLN A 205 -16.95 9.06 -7.70
C GLN A 205 -15.54 9.57 -8.00
N LEU A 206 -15.21 9.80 -9.27
CA LEU A 206 -13.93 10.40 -9.66
C LEU A 206 -13.74 11.78 -9.03
N ARG A 207 -14.76 12.63 -9.09
CA ARG A 207 -14.73 13.96 -8.46
C ARG A 207 -14.61 13.84 -6.94
N GLN A 208 -15.39 12.96 -6.32
CA GLN A 208 -15.36 12.73 -4.89
C GLN A 208 -13.97 12.30 -4.40
N LEU A 209 -13.30 11.39 -5.13
CA LEU A 209 -11.93 10.99 -4.84
C LEU A 209 -10.94 12.15 -4.98
N ALA A 210 -11.06 12.94 -6.06
CA ALA A 210 -10.20 14.08 -6.28
C ALA A 210 -10.37 15.15 -5.19
N ASP A 211 -11.61 15.45 -4.81
CA ASP A 211 -11.92 16.39 -3.74
C ASP A 211 -11.38 15.89 -2.39
N PHE A 212 -11.59 14.61 -2.06
CA PHE A 212 -11.03 13.99 -0.87
C PHE A 212 -9.50 14.09 -0.81
N VAL A 213 -8.82 13.79 -1.93
CA VAL A 213 -7.35 13.85 -2.00
C VAL A 213 -6.86 15.29 -1.86
N ILE A 214 -7.52 16.25 -2.52
CA ILE A 214 -7.17 17.68 -2.41
C ILE A 214 -7.33 18.14 -0.98
N ASP A 215 -8.51 17.95 -0.39
CA ASP A 215 -8.83 18.53 0.92
C ASP A 215 -7.95 17.95 2.03
N ARG A 216 -7.53 16.68 1.91
CA ARG A 216 -6.72 16.01 2.91
C ARG A 216 -5.21 16.16 2.73
N PHE A 217 -4.72 16.11 1.49
CA PHE A 217 -3.28 15.96 1.22
C PHE A 217 -2.69 17.11 0.41
N TYR A 218 -3.53 17.88 -0.29
CA TYR A 218 -3.13 19.00 -1.14
C TYR A 218 -4.04 20.23 -0.97
N PRO A 219 -4.31 20.71 0.26
CA PRO A 219 -5.30 21.78 0.48
C PRO A 219 -4.94 23.08 -0.24
N THR A 220 -3.64 23.34 -0.44
CA THR A 220 -3.14 24.49 -1.22
C THR A 220 -3.65 24.51 -2.67
N CYS A 221 -4.02 23.36 -3.24
CA CYS A 221 -4.62 23.31 -4.58
C CYS A 221 -5.99 24.03 -4.65
N ARG A 222 -6.71 24.17 -3.53
CA ARG A 222 -7.94 24.99 -3.46
C ARG A 222 -7.65 26.49 -3.51
N GLU A 223 -6.47 26.89 -3.05
CA GLU A 223 -6.03 28.29 -2.98
C GLU A 223 -5.36 28.74 -4.28
N THR A 224 -4.83 27.80 -5.07
CA THR A 224 -4.22 28.08 -6.37
C THR A 224 -5.24 28.68 -7.35
N PRO A 225 -4.97 29.85 -7.95
CA PRO A 225 -5.85 30.42 -8.96
C PRO A 225 -6.08 29.48 -10.15
N GLY A 226 -7.35 29.30 -10.55
CA GLY A 226 -7.72 28.47 -11.69
C GLY A 226 -8.39 27.16 -11.27
N ASN A 227 -8.01 26.05 -11.89
CA ASN A 227 -8.65 24.75 -11.68
C ASN A 227 -7.90 23.94 -10.59
N PRO A 228 -8.52 23.65 -9.44
CA PRO A 228 -7.87 22.93 -8.35
C PRO A 228 -7.46 21.49 -8.73
N TYR A 229 -8.14 20.86 -9.69
CA TYR A 229 -7.76 19.54 -10.21
C TYR A 229 -6.53 19.61 -11.11
N ALA A 230 -6.34 20.71 -11.84
CA ALA A 230 -5.10 20.93 -12.60
C ALA A 230 -3.92 21.18 -11.66
N ALA A 231 -4.13 21.95 -10.59
CA ALA A 231 -3.14 22.16 -9.54
C ALA A 231 -2.78 20.84 -8.82
N LEU A 232 -3.77 19.95 -8.60
CA LEU A 232 -3.51 18.60 -8.08
C LEU A 232 -2.58 17.82 -9.02
N LEU A 233 -2.88 17.78 -10.32
CA LEU A 233 -2.06 17.07 -11.30
C LEU A 233 -0.61 17.61 -11.33
N GLU A 234 -0.44 18.93 -11.26
CA GLU A 234 0.88 19.56 -11.16
C GLU A 234 1.64 19.14 -9.90
N ALA A 235 0.99 19.19 -8.74
CA ALA A 235 1.59 18.80 -7.46
C ALA A 235 1.98 17.31 -7.42
N VAL A 236 1.10 16.42 -7.91
CA VAL A 236 1.35 14.98 -8.01
C VAL A 236 2.50 14.70 -8.99
N SER A 237 2.54 15.42 -10.12
CA SER A 237 3.62 15.31 -11.11
C SER A 237 4.97 15.69 -10.50
N ALA A 238 5.03 16.80 -9.76
CA ALA A 238 6.26 17.26 -9.11
C ALA A 238 6.76 16.26 -8.04
N ARG A 239 5.87 15.72 -7.21
CA ARG A 239 6.23 14.70 -6.21
C ARG A 239 6.69 13.39 -6.85
N THR A 240 6.00 12.95 -7.90
CA THR A 240 6.37 11.74 -8.65
C THR A 240 7.75 11.90 -9.31
N ALA A 241 8.00 13.04 -9.96
CA ALA A 241 9.30 13.35 -10.55
C ALA A 241 10.41 13.38 -9.49
N SER A 242 10.17 14.00 -8.33
CA SER A 242 11.13 14.04 -7.23
C SER A 242 11.45 12.65 -6.67
N MET A 243 10.43 11.82 -6.44
CA MET A 243 10.60 10.44 -5.97
C MET A 243 11.45 9.62 -6.96
N VAL A 244 11.13 9.68 -8.25
CA VAL A 244 11.85 8.93 -9.28
C VAL A 244 13.27 9.48 -9.47
N ALA A 245 13.48 10.78 -9.40
CA ALA A 245 14.82 11.37 -9.42
C ALA A 245 15.69 10.82 -8.28
N GLN A 246 15.12 10.66 -7.07
CA GLN A 246 15.81 10.05 -5.95
C GLN A 246 16.10 8.56 -6.18
N TRP A 247 15.17 7.80 -6.78
CA TRP A 247 15.44 6.42 -7.18
C TRP A 247 16.63 6.33 -8.16
N GLN A 248 16.69 7.23 -9.13
CA GLN A 248 17.82 7.33 -10.07
C GLN A 248 19.12 7.80 -9.41
N ALA A 249 19.06 8.53 -8.30
CA ALA A 249 20.26 8.96 -7.59
C ALA A 249 20.91 7.81 -6.80
N VAL A 250 20.11 6.88 -6.28
CA VAL A 250 20.58 5.78 -5.41
C VAL A 250 20.64 4.42 -6.11
N GLY A 251 20.39 4.36 -7.41
CA GLY A 251 20.40 3.09 -8.15
C GLY A 251 19.24 2.17 -7.77
N PHE A 252 18.08 2.70 -7.37
CA PHE A 252 16.91 1.89 -7.04
C PHE A 252 16.10 1.55 -8.29
N CYS A 253 15.82 0.26 -8.49
CA CYS A 253 14.94 -0.26 -9.52
C CYS A 253 13.68 -0.85 -8.89
N HIS A 254 12.51 -0.29 -9.19
CA HIS A 254 11.23 -0.74 -8.65
C HIS A 254 10.72 -2.03 -9.33
N GLY A 255 10.86 -2.14 -10.66
CA GLY A 255 10.54 -3.33 -11.44
C GLY A 255 9.07 -3.57 -11.80
N VAL A 256 8.12 -2.83 -11.21
CA VAL A 256 6.68 -2.94 -11.51
C VAL A 256 5.99 -1.58 -11.36
N MET A 257 6.34 -0.63 -12.23
CA MET A 257 5.75 0.71 -12.23
C MET A 257 4.43 0.73 -13.02
N ASN A 258 3.53 -0.19 -12.70
CA ASN A 258 2.14 -0.11 -13.15
C ASN A 258 1.47 1.11 -12.49
N THR A 259 0.42 1.66 -13.10
CA THR A 259 -0.29 2.83 -12.53
C THR A 259 -0.97 2.51 -11.20
N ASP A 260 -1.34 1.25 -10.94
CA ASP A 260 -1.81 0.79 -9.64
C ASP A 260 -0.70 0.78 -8.57
N ASN A 261 0.58 0.83 -8.93
CA ASN A 261 1.70 0.96 -7.98
C ASN A 261 2.24 2.39 -7.87
N MET A 262 1.59 3.37 -8.49
CA MET A 262 1.95 4.78 -8.36
C MET A 262 1.11 5.43 -7.26
N SER A 263 1.75 5.82 -6.16
CA SER A 263 1.09 6.55 -5.07
C SER A 263 0.68 7.95 -5.52
N ILE A 264 -0.53 8.38 -5.16
CA ILE A 264 -0.98 9.76 -5.38
C ILE A 264 -0.16 10.78 -4.56
N LEU A 265 0.57 10.31 -3.54
CA LEU A 265 1.38 11.15 -2.65
C LEU A 265 2.87 11.17 -3.04
N GLY A 266 3.26 10.50 -4.12
CA GLY A 266 4.67 10.36 -4.53
C GLY A 266 5.48 9.51 -3.55
N LEU A 267 4.87 8.47 -2.98
CA LEU A 267 5.52 7.48 -2.12
C LEU A 267 5.95 6.25 -2.92
N THR A 268 7.12 5.70 -2.60
CA THR A 268 7.52 4.35 -3.01
C THR A 268 6.62 3.35 -2.30
N ILE A 269 5.91 2.51 -3.06
CA ILE A 269 4.95 1.53 -2.52
C ILE A 269 5.05 0.20 -3.27
N ASP A 270 4.55 -0.89 -2.67
CA ASP A 270 4.43 -2.21 -3.30
C ASP A 270 5.75 -2.81 -3.81
N TYR A 271 6.64 -3.02 -2.85
CA TYR A 271 7.93 -3.69 -3.02
C TYR A 271 7.77 -5.16 -3.42
N GLY A 272 7.92 -5.44 -4.72
CA GLY A 272 7.94 -6.80 -5.26
C GLY A 272 9.34 -7.20 -5.75
N PRO A 273 9.57 -7.28 -7.07
CA PRO A 273 10.85 -7.64 -7.66
C PRO A 273 11.81 -6.43 -7.74
N PHE A 274 11.83 -5.56 -6.73
CA PHE A 274 12.76 -4.43 -6.68
C PHE A 274 14.19 -4.93 -6.50
N GLN A 275 15.17 -4.12 -6.92
CA GLN A 275 16.59 -4.30 -6.64
C GLN A 275 17.28 -2.94 -6.51
N PHE A 276 18.34 -2.86 -5.71
CA PHE A 276 19.34 -1.80 -5.85
C PHE A 276 20.42 -2.28 -6.82
N LEU A 277 21.00 -1.37 -7.61
CA LEU A 277 22.11 -1.69 -8.50
C LEU A 277 23.37 -2.00 -7.69
N ASP A 278 23.89 -3.22 -7.81
CA ASP A 278 25.20 -3.57 -7.27
C ASP A 278 26.32 -3.00 -8.16
N ALA A 279 26.27 -3.30 -9.45
CA ALA A 279 27.09 -2.70 -10.48
C ALA A 279 26.23 -1.80 -11.36
N PHE A 280 26.74 -0.62 -11.71
CA PHE A 280 25.99 0.31 -12.55
C PHE A 280 25.72 -0.29 -13.94
N ASN A 281 24.45 -0.55 -14.22
CA ASN A 281 23.95 -0.94 -15.53
C ASN A 281 22.66 -0.14 -15.81
N PRO A 282 22.68 0.84 -16.73
CA PRO A 282 21.50 1.65 -17.00
C PRO A 282 20.34 0.83 -17.58
N ALA A 283 20.64 -0.28 -18.27
CA ALA A 283 19.65 -1.17 -18.85
C ALA A 283 19.20 -2.29 -17.90
N HIS A 284 19.54 -2.24 -16.60
CA HIS A 284 19.22 -3.28 -15.64
C HIS A 284 17.71 -3.52 -15.51
N ILE A 285 17.29 -4.77 -15.60
CA ILE A 285 15.90 -5.22 -15.43
C ILE A 285 15.85 -6.08 -14.17
N CYS A 286 15.28 -5.53 -13.09
CA CYS A 286 15.18 -6.22 -11.81
C CYS A 286 14.02 -7.24 -11.75
N ASN A 287 13.04 -7.11 -12.63
CA ASN A 287 11.88 -7.99 -12.69
C ASN A 287 12.04 -9.05 -13.79
N HIS A 288 12.14 -10.31 -13.38
CA HIS A 288 12.28 -11.44 -14.31
C HIS A 288 11.07 -11.63 -15.24
N SER A 289 9.88 -11.11 -14.88
CA SER A 289 8.70 -11.12 -15.75
C SER A 289 8.70 -9.97 -16.77
N ASP A 290 9.56 -8.97 -16.62
CA ASP A 290 9.67 -7.82 -17.54
C ASP A 290 10.62 -8.13 -18.71
N THR A 291 10.24 -9.08 -19.56
CA THR A 291 11.07 -9.54 -20.68
C THR A 291 11.35 -8.45 -21.73
N GLY A 292 10.48 -7.43 -21.82
CA GLY A 292 10.65 -6.27 -22.70
C GLY A 292 11.43 -5.11 -22.08
N GLY A 293 11.83 -5.24 -20.81
CA GLY A 293 12.54 -4.22 -20.04
C GLY A 293 11.76 -2.91 -19.93
N ARG A 294 10.42 -2.95 -19.89
CA ARG A 294 9.57 -1.77 -19.75
C ARG A 294 9.96 -0.94 -18.53
N TYR A 295 10.23 -1.61 -17.42
CA TYR A 295 10.58 -1.05 -16.13
C TYR A 295 12.08 -1.13 -15.82
N ALA A 296 12.92 -1.23 -16.86
CA ALA A 296 14.37 -1.14 -16.71
C ALA A 296 14.78 0.18 -16.04
N TYR A 297 15.93 0.17 -15.34
CA TYR A 297 16.40 1.29 -14.54
C TYR A 297 16.34 2.66 -15.26
N LEU A 298 16.96 2.78 -16.45
CA LEU A 298 16.97 4.05 -17.21
C LEU A 298 15.58 4.48 -17.69
N ARG A 299 14.62 3.55 -17.76
CA ARG A 299 13.27 3.82 -18.26
C ARG A 299 12.32 4.36 -17.19
N GLN A 300 12.65 4.22 -15.91
CA GLN A 300 11.77 4.63 -14.82
C GLN A 300 11.29 6.10 -14.93
N PRO A 301 12.13 7.10 -15.30
CA PRO A 301 11.66 8.47 -15.53
C PRO A 301 10.58 8.57 -16.63
N ASN A 302 10.80 7.93 -17.77
CA ASN A 302 9.85 7.96 -18.89
C ASN A 302 8.57 7.18 -18.60
N ILE A 303 8.66 6.10 -17.82
CA ILE A 303 7.49 5.35 -17.37
C ILE A 303 6.68 6.16 -16.35
N ALA A 304 7.33 6.85 -15.42
CA ALA A 304 6.66 7.73 -14.48
C ALA A 304 5.94 8.87 -15.21
N TYR A 305 6.58 9.45 -16.23
CA TYR A 305 5.94 10.41 -17.13
C TYR A 305 4.71 9.77 -17.79
N TRP A 306 4.83 8.60 -18.43
CA TRP A 306 3.69 7.92 -19.05
C TRP A 306 2.54 7.65 -18.06
N ASN A 307 2.85 7.22 -16.84
CA ASN A 307 1.86 6.96 -15.78
C ASN A 307 1.10 8.22 -15.34
N LEU A 308 1.66 9.43 -15.50
CA LEU A 308 0.97 10.69 -15.19
C LEU A 308 -0.04 11.10 -16.28
N PHE A 309 0.03 10.51 -17.48
CA PHE A 309 -0.91 10.76 -18.58
C PHE A 309 -2.00 9.70 -18.74
N ALA A 310 -1.76 8.46 -18.30
CA ALA A 310 -2.66 7.32 -18.45
C ALA A 310 -3.96 7.49 -17.63
#